data_AF-A0A9P6VHJ9-F1
#
_entry.id   AF-A0A9P6VHJ9-F1
#
_cell.length_a   1.000
_cell.length_b   1.000
_cell.length_c   1.000
_cell.angle_alpha   90.00
_cell.angle_beta   90.00
_cell.angle_gamma   90.00
#
_symmetry.space_group_name_H-M   'P 1'
#
loop_
_entity.id
_entity.type
_entity.pdbx_description
1 polymer ?
#
loop_
_entity_poly.entity_id
_entity_poly.type
_entity_poly.pdbx_seq_one_letter_code
_entity_poly.pdbx_strand_id
1 'polypeptide(L)'
;MAAPKTFEAQQPLLPFIADHHLPYLVPAALYWIIGFLFYEIEKHGVFSQYKLHTPAETLRKDRASRGDVIKCALLQQAAQVSLGYMTTDDSVVLCDSHLHIEAWARTLRSLQSFLNRFVHASLRLDAHSQTSFFPVARDPSQWEQYTASILYFVILPIFQFGSAMILADTFQYFTHRAFHVNKWLYRNIHYLHHDIYVPFAYGAFYNHPLETIPIDCIGLPLCLHICRLSNRQSALFGAIWTFKTVVDHCGYSFDWNPCNIICSKSVQFHDLQ
;
A
#
# COMPACT_ATOMS: atom_id res chain seq x y z
N MET A 1 26.75 -25.01 -25.08
CA MET A 1 25.77 -23.91 -25.23
C MET A 1 24.73 -24.07 -24.13
N ALA A 2 24.63 -23.12 -23.21
CA ALA A 2 23.50 -23.11 -22.28
C ALA A 2 22.22 -22.90 -23.11
N ALA A 3 21.18 -23.70 -22.84
CA ALA A 3 19.88 -23.52 -23.49
C ALA A 3 19.41 -22.06 -23.34
N PRO A 4 18.71 -21.49 -24.34
CA PRO A 4 18.13 -20.15 -24.16
C PRO A 4 17.27 -20.18 -22.89
N LYS A 5 17.55 -19.30 -21.94
CA LYS A 5 16.71 -19.12 -20.75
C LYS A 5 15.33 -18.76 -21.25
N THR A 6 14.40 -19.70 -21.18
CA THR A 6 13.02 -19.50 -21.58
C THR A 6 12.35 -18.65 -20.52
N PHE A 7 11.84 -17.50 -20.90
CA PHE A 7 10.99 -16.70 -20.02
C PHE A 7 9.77 -17.53 -19.64
N GLU A 8 9.56 -17.75 -18.35
CA GLU A 8 8.36 -18.40 -17.85
C GLU A 8 7.32 -17.35 -17.49
N ALA A 9 6.06 -17.61 -17.84
CA ALA A 9 4.96 -16.79 -17.38
C ALA A 9 4.84 -16.90 -15.86
N GLN A 10 4.73 -15.76 -15.18
CA GLN A 10 4.49 -15.72 -13.74
C GLN A 10 3.19 -16.46 -13.44
N GLN A 11 3.27 -17.54 -12.65
CA GLN A 11 2.11 -18.28 -12.21
C GLN A 11 1.24 -17.40 -11.30
N PRO A 12 -0.09 -17.32 -11.50
CA PRO A 12 -0.99 -16.58 -10.62
C PRO A 12 -0.83 -17.00 -9.16
N LEU A 13 -1.01 -16.06 -8.23
CA LEU A 13 -0.96 -16.35 -6.80
C LEU A 13 -2.12 -17.27 -6.36
N LEU A 14 -3.28 -17.09 -6.99
CA LEU A 14 -4.49 -17.87 -6.76
C LEU A 14 -4.89 -18.57 -8.06
N PRO A 15 -5.24 -19.87 -8.03
CA PRO A 15 -5.47 -20.64 -9.24
C PRO A 15 -6.75 -20.23 -10.01
N PHE A 16 -7.63 -19.45 -9.38
CA PHE A 16 -8.94 -19.06 -9.92
C PHE A 16 -9.04 -17.59 -10.33
N ILE A 17 -7.98 -16.79 -10.15
CA ILE A 17 -8.01 -15.37 -10.48
C ILE A 17 -6.63 -14.84 -10.87
N ALA A 18 -6.59 -14.01 -11.92
CA ALA A 18 -5.36 -13.36 -12.35
C ALA A 18 -4.90 -12.28 -11.35
N ASP A 19 -3.58 -12.16 -11.20
CA ASP A 19 -2.98 -11.27 -10.19
C ASP A 19 -3.37 -9.79 -10.40
N HIS A 20 -3.62 -9.37 -11.64
CA HIS A 20 -3.95 -8.00 -11.99
C HIS A 20 -5.35 -7.55 -11.49
N HIS A 21 -6.17 -8.48 -11.01
CA HIS A 21 -7.43 -8.19 -10.34
C HIS A 21 -7.30 -8.06 -8.80
N LEU A 22 -6.21 -8.56 -8.22
CA LEU A 22 -6.01 -8.54 -6.76
C LEU A 22 -5.97 -7.12 -6.16
N PRO A 23 -5.37 -6.09 -6.80
CA PRO A 23 -5.25 -4.75 -6.21
C PRO A 23 -6.55 -4.09 -5.79
N TYR A 24 -7.67 -4.40 -6.44
CA TYR A 24 -8.98 -3.81 -6.11
C TYR A 24 -9.96 -4.80 -5.47
N LEU A 25 -9.74 -6.11 -5.62
CA LEU A 25 -10.59 -7.12 -4.97
C LEU A 25 -10.17 -7.42 -3.54
N VAL A 26 -8.87 -7.53 -3.26
CA VAL A 26 -8.36 -7.85 -1.92
C VAL A 26 -8.74 -6.78 -0.90
N PRO A 27 -8.56 -5.47 -1.15
CA PRO A 27 -8.97 -4.44 -0.20
C PRO A 27 -10.49 -4.45 0.06
N ALA A 28 -11.31 -4.60 -0.99
CA ALA A 28 -12.76 -4.65 -0.87
C ALA A 28 -13.23 -5.85 -0.03
N ALA A 29 -12.68 -7.04 -0.27
CA ALA A 29 -12.99 -8.23 0.53
C ALA A 29 -12.58 -8.05 2.00
N LEU A 30 -11.38 -7.50 2.23
CA LEU A 30 -10.86 -7.30 3.58
C LEU A 30 -11.69 -6.29 4.37
N TYR A 31 -12.17 -5.22 3.74
CA TYR A 31 -13.09 -4.25 4.35
C TYR A 31 -14.33 -4.96 4.94
N TRP A 32 -14.97 -5.85 4.17
CA TRP A 32 -16.16 -6.56 4.65
C TRP A 32 -15.84 -7.58 5.73
N ILE A 33 -14.73 -8.32 5.61
CA ILE A 33 -14.31 -9.30 6.61
C ILE A 33 -14.06 -8.63 7.96
N ILE A 34 -13.28 -7.54 7.98
CA ILE A 34 -12.95 -6.83 9.22
C ILE A 34 -14.19 -6.10 9.75
N GLY A 35 -14.95 -5.42 8.88
CA GLY A 35 -16.18 -4.74 9.26
C GLY A 35 -17.21 -5.68 9.90
N PHE A 36 -17.39 -6.87 9.33
CA PHE A 36 -18.26 -7.91 9.88
C PHE A 36 -17.74 -8.46 11.21
N LEU A 37 -16.43 -8.68 11.33
CA LEU A 37 -15.83 -9.09 12.60
C LEU A 37 -16.12 -8.08 13.72
N PHE A 38 -15.93 -6.79 13.47
CA PHE A 38 -16.24 -5.74 14.44
C PHE A 38 -17.74 -5.62 14.72
N TYR A 39 -18.59 -5.85 13.72
CA TYR A 39 -20.04 -5.93 13.93
C TYR A 39 -20.39 -7.06 14.90
N GLU A 40 -19.79 -8.25 14.74
CA GLU A 40 -20.03 -9.39 15.65
C GLU A 40 -19.46 -9.15 17.05
N ILE A 41 -18.29 -8.51 17.16
CA ILE A 41 -17.70 -8.08 18.44
C ILE A 41 -18.66 -7.12 19.16
N GLU A 42 -19.16 -6.11 18.45
CA GLU A 42 -20.10 -5.13 19.00
C GLU A 42 -21.40 -5.77 19.46
N LYS A 43 -22.01 -6.60 18.59
CA LYS A 43 -23.28 -7.28 18.85
C LYS A 43 -23.24 -8.17 20.10
N HIS A 44 -22.12 -8.85 20.33
CA HIS A 44 -21.94 -9.73 21.48
C HIS A 44 -21.34 -9.03 22.70
N GLY A 45 -21.05 -7.72 22.63
CA GLY A 45 -20.45 -6.96 23.72
C GLY A 45 -19.03 -7.42 24.07
N VAL A 46 -18.34 -8.09 23.15
CA VAL A 46 -16.95 -8.52 23.32
C VAL A 46 -16.08 -7.27 23.35
N PHE A 47 -15.06 -7.24 24.23
CA PHE A 47 -14.15 -6.11 24.38
C PHE A 47 -14.80 -4.77 24.77
N SER A 48 -15.93 -4.81 25.48
CA SER A 48 -16.63 -3.60 25.95
C SER A 48 -15.74 -2.64 26.75
N GLN A 49 -14.71 -3.15 27.46
CA GLN A 49 -13.74 -2.33 28.17
C GLN A 49 -12.88 -1.43 27.28
N TYR A 50 -12.79 -1.72 25.98
CA TYR A 50 -12.02 -0.95 25.01
C TYR A 50 -12.88 -0.01 24.16
N LYS A 51 -14.21 0.00 24.36
CA LYS A 51 -15.14 0.78 23.55
C LYS A 51 -15.08 2.26 23.95
N LEU A 52 -15.02 3.15 22.96
CA LEU A 52 -14.91 4.60 23.19
C LEU A 52 -16.27 5.24 23.55
N HIS A 53 -17.35 4.73 22.95
CA HIS A 53 -18.69 5.27 23.11
C HIS A 53 -19.72 4.21 23.53
N THR A 54 -20.72 4.63 24.30
CA THR A 54 -21.84 3.78 24.68
C THR A 54 -22.82 3.61 23.50
N PRO A 55 -23.55 2.48 23.41
CA PRO A 55 -24.54 2.27 22.33
C PRO A 55 -25.63 3.37 22.25
N ALA A 56 -25.98 3.97 23.39
CA ALA A 56 -26.93 5.08 23.46
C ALA A 56 -26.38 6.36 22.82
N GLU A 57 -25.06 6.59 22.87
CA GLU A 57 -24.43 7.73 22.20
C GLU A 57 -24.42 7.53 20.68
N THR A 58 -24.11 6.32 20.19
CA THR A 58 -24.13 5.98 18.76
C THR A 58 -25.50 6.28 18.14
N LEU A 59 -26.58 5.78 18.77
CA LEU A 59 -27.94 5.97 18.26
C LEU A 59 -28.43 7.42 18.30
N ARG A 60 -27.84 8.27 19.15
CA ARG A 60 -28.28 9.65 19.34
C ARG A 60 -27.48 10.66 18.50
N LYS A 61 -26.19 10.40 18.29
CA LYS A 61 -25.28 11.35 17.64
C LYS A 61 -25.20 11.13 16.14
N ASP A 62 -25.24 9.89 15.66
CA ASP A 62 -25.12 9.59 14.24
C ASP A 62 -26.40 9.97 13.49
N ARG A 63 -26.23 10.68 12.36
CA ARG A 63 -27.32 11.04 11.46
C ARG A 63 -27.48 10.03 10.32
N ALA A 64 -26.39 9.35 9.96
CA ALA A 64 -26.37 8.31 8.94
C ALA A 64 -26.94 6.99 9.44
N SER A 65 -27.75 6.31 8.61
CA SER A 65 -28.15 4.94 8.89
C SER A 65 -27.05 3.95 8.46
N ARG A 66 -26.99 2.78 9.09
CA ARG A 66 -26.10 1.68 8.66
C ARG A 66 -26.33 1.30 7.19
N GLY A 67 -27.55 1.41 6.70
CA GLY A 67 -27.89 1.16 5.30
C GLY A 67 -27.27 2.17 4.35
N ASP A 68 -27.16 3.44 4.76
CA ASP A 68 -26.54 4.49 3.93
C ASP A 68 -25.03 4.31 3.84
N VAL A 69 -24.40 3.91 4.95
CA VAL A 69 -22.98 3.50 4.97
C VAL A 69 -22.72 2.35 4.01
N ILE A 70 -23.53 1.29 4.06
CA ILE A 70 -23.39 0.14 3.16
C ILE A 70 -23.56 0.56 1.70
N LYS A 71 -24.53 1.44 1.38
CA LYS A 71 -24.71 1.95 0.01
C LYS A 71 -23.47 2.71 -0.47
N CYS A 72 -22.93 3.63 0.33
CA CYS A 72 -21.73 4.38 -0.03
C CYS A 72 -20.53 3.46 -0.25
N ALA A 73 -20.30 2.50 0.67
CA ALA A 73 -19.21 1.53 0.53
C ALA A 73 -19.35 0.67 -0.73
N LEU A 74 -20.55 0.21 -1.07
CA LEU A 74 -20.80 -0.55 -2.30
C LEU A 74 -20.61 0.30 -3.57
N LEU A 75 -21.04 1.56 -3.56
CA LEU A 75 -20.82 2.50 -4.68
C LEU A 75 -19.32 2.77 -4.88
N GLN A 76 -18.59 3.00 -3.78
CA GLN A 76 -17.15 3.15 -3.77
C GLN A 76 -16.46 1.92 -4.39
N GLN A 77 -16.78 0.72 -3.90
CA GLN A 77 -16.17 -0.51 -4.37
C GLN A 77 -16.55 -0.84 -5.82
N ALA A 78 -17.79 -0.55 -6.23
CA ALA A 78 -18.20 -0.68 -7.62
C ALA A 78 -17.38 0.24 -8.55
N ALA A 79 -17.14 1.48 -8.14
CA ALA A 79 -16.28 2.40 -8.88
C ALA A 79 -14.82 1.90 -8.92
N GLN A 80 -14.28 1.45 -7.78
CA GLN A 80 -12.92 0.92 -7.68
C GLN A 80 -12.71 -0.33 -8.56
N VAL A 81 -13.66 -1.27 -8.53
CA VAL A 81 -13.64 -2.48 -9.37
C VAL A 81 -13.77 -2.13 -10.85
N SER A 82 -14.68 -1.20 -11.20
CA SER A 82 -14.89 -0.80 -12.59
C SER A 82 -13.65 -0.11 -13.16
N LEU A 83 -13.11 0.89 -12.46
CA LEU A 83 -11.89 1.59 -12.89
C LEU A 83 -10.68 0.66 -12.87
N GLY A 84 -10.55 -0.19 -11.86
CA GLY A 84 -9.50 -1.20 -11.77
C GLY A 84 -9.53 -2.15 -12.97
N TYR A 85 -10.71 -2.68 -13.32
CA TYR A 85 -10.89 -3.53 -14.50
C TYR A 85 -10.57 -2.80 -15.81
N MET A 86 -10.98 -1.53 -15.95
CA MET A 86 -10.72 -0.72 -17.16
C MET A 86 -9.24 -0.34 -17.34
N THR A 87 -8.47 -0.30 -16.26
CA THR A 87 -7.08 0.17 -16.26
C THR A 87 -6.07 -0.94 -16.03
N THR A 88 -6.53 -2.17 -15.79
CA THR A 88 -5.65 -3.31 -15.54
C THR A 88 -4.86 -3.66 -16.79
N ASP A 89 -3.58 -3.97 -16.60
CA ASP A 89 -2.71 -4.49 -17.64
C ASP A 89 -2.72 -6.03 -17.54
N ASP A 90 -3.33 -6.67 -18.53
CA ASP A 90 -3.44 -8.13 -18.64
C ASP A 90 -2.23 -8.76 -19.33
N SER A 91 -1.19 -7.97 -19.63
CA SER A 91 0.04 -8.47 -20.22
C SER A 91 0.67 -9.57 -19.37
N VAL A 92 1.21 -10.57 -20.06
CA VAL A 92 1.90 -11.68 -19.41
C VAL A 92 3.14 -11.15 -18.73
N VAL A 93 3.12 -11.18 -17.39
CA VAL A 93 4.31 -10.85 -16.60
C VAL A 93 5.28 -12.02 -16.74
N LEU A 94 6.37 -11.79 -17.47
CA LEU A 94 7.46 -12.75 -17.62
C LEU A 94 8.34 -12.69 -16.37
N CYS A 95 8.43 -13.81 -15.66
CA CYS A 95 9.27 -13.91 -14.49
C CYS A 95 10.62 -14.50 -14.92
N ASP A 96 11.64 -13.65 -15.05
CA ASP A 96 13.02 -14.11 -15.06
C ASP A 96 13.79 -13.39 -13.95
N SER A 97 13.62 -13.90 -12.72
CA SER A 97 14.38 -13.43 -11.57
C SER A 97 15.89 -13.55 -11.82
N HIS A 98 16.34 -14.54 -12.61
CA HIS A 98 17.76 -14.64 -12.95
C HIS A 98 18.22 -13.47 -13.81
N LEU A 99 17.45 -13.05 -14.81
CA LEU A 99 17.77 -11.88 -15.65
C LEU A 99 17.84 -10.59 -14.82
N HIS A 100 16.89 -10.40 -13.90
CA HIS A 100 16.89 -9.23 -13.02
C HIS A 100 18.07 -9.24 -12.05
N ILE A 101 18.38 -10.39 -11.44
CA ILE A 101 19.56 -10.55 -10.57
C ILE A 101 20.84 -10.30 -11.37
N GLU A 102 20.93 -10.81 -12.61
CA GLU A 102 22.07 -10.57 -13.50
C GLU A 102 22.19 -9.09 -13.91
N ALA A 103 21.07 -8.38 -14.10
CA ALA A 103 21.08 -6.94 -14.31
C ALA A 103 21.63 -6.20 -13.08
N TRP A 104 21.16 -6.54 -11.87
CA TRP A 104 21.68 -5.98 -10.63
C TRP A 104 23.16 -6.30 -10.38
N ALA A 105 23.60 -7.52 -10.69
CA ALA A 105 25.00 -7.91 -10.60
C ALA A 105 25.88 -7.12 -11.58
N ARG A 106 25.39 -6.86 -12.81
CA ARG A 106 26.09 -5.98 -13.77
C ARG A 106 26.18 -4.53 -13.28
N THR A 107 25.13 -4.02 -12.66
CA THR A 107 25.14 -2.69 -12.02
C THR A 107 26.17 -2.62 -10.89
N LEU A 108 26.22 -3.63 -10.02
CA LEU A 108 27.19 -3.74 -8.93
C LEU A 108 28.63 -3.74 -9.44
N ARG A 109 28.92 -4.51 -10.49
CA ARG A 109 30.24 -4.57 -11.14
C ARG A 109 30.62 -3.27 -11.84
N SER A 110 29.65 -2.56 -12.38
CA SER A 110 29.85 -1.22 -12.96
C SER A 110 30.23 -0.22 -11.86
N LEU A 111 29.60 -0.32 -10.69
CA LEU A 111 29.94 0.46 -9.51
C LEU A 111 31.35 0.11 -8.98
N GLN A 112 31.71 -1.17 -8.85
CA GLN A 112 33.08 -1.59 -8.46
C GLN A 112 34.13 -1.01 -9.41
N SER A 113 33.88 -1.10 -10.72
CA SER A 113 34.78 -0.55 -11.74
C SER A 113 34.91 0.97 -11.63
N PHE A 114 33.81 1.66 -11.36
CA PHE A 114 33.81 3.10 -11.11
C PHE A 114 34.59 3.46 -9.85
N LEU A 115 34.34 2.78 -8.73
CA LEU A 115 35.02 3.02 -7.45
C LEU A 115 36.52 2.75 -7.55
N ASN A 116 36.94 1.71 -8.27
CA ASN A 116 38.36 1.44 -8.49
C ASN A 116 39.01 2.62 -9.22
N ARG A 117 38.43 3.07 -10.36
CA ARG A 117 38.94 4.23 -11.09
C ARG A 117 38.96 5.50 -10.24
N PHE A 118 37.93 5.71 -9.43
CA PHE A 118 37.85 6.86 -8.52
C PHE A 118 39.01 6.85 -7.52
N VAL A 119 39.28 5.72 -6.86
CA VAL A 119 40.39 5.60 -5.89
C VAL A 119 41.76 5.80 -6.55
N HIS A 120 42.00 5.20 -7.71
CA HIS A 120 43.26 5.41 -8.44
C HIS A 120 43.47 6.90 -8.78
N ALA A 121 42.42 7.59 -9.22
CA ALA A 121 42.48 9.03 -9.52
C ALA A 121 42.72 9.86 -8.25
N SER A 122 41.99 9.58 -7.15
CA SER A 122 42.14 10.31 -5.88
C SER A 122 43.53 10.15 -5.26
N LEU A 123 44.13 8.97 -5.37
CA LEU A 123 45.44 8.67 -4.84
C LEU A 123 46.59 8.92 -5.83
N ARG A 124 46.28 9.39 -7.05
CA ARG A 124 47.25 9.58 -8.15
C ARG A 124 48.12 8.34 -8.40
N LEU A 125 47.52 7.16 -8.25
CA LEU A 125 48.19 5.90 -8.56
C LEU A 125 48.34 5.77 -10.07
N ASP A 126 49.52 5.36 -10.52
CA ASP A 126 49.83 5.25 -11.93
C ASP A 126 48.92 4.21 -12.62
N ALA A 127 48.58 4.44 -13.89
CA ALA A 127 47.67 3.56 -14.64
C ALA A 127 48.25 2.14 -14.83
N HIS A 128 49.56 1.99 -14.63
CA HIS A 128 50.30 0.73 -14.65
C HIS A 128 50.30 0.00 -13.29
N SER A 129 49.74 0.57 -12.23
CA SER A 129 49.66 -0.12 -10.94
C SER A 129 48.67 -1.30 -11.04
N GLN A 130 49.14 -2.51 -10.74
CA GLN A 130 48.31 -3.73 -10.77
C GLN A 130 47.33 -3.83 -9.58
N THR A 131 47.32 -2.84 -8.69
CA THR A 131 46.53 -2.83 -7.46
C THR A 131 45.06 -2.55 -7.75
N SER A 132 44.18 -3.55 -7.61
CA SER A 132 42.73 -3.33 -7.65
C SER A 132 42.16 -3.36 -6.23
N PHE A 133 41.57 -2.24 -5.80
CA PHE A 133 40.90 -2.13 -4.50
C PHE A 133 39.50 -2.77 -4.52
N PHE A 134 38.87 -2.80 -5.70
CA PHE A 134 37.57 -3.42 -5.94
C PHE A 134 37.69 -4.35 -7.16
N PRO A 135 38.21 -5.58 -6.97
CA PRO A 135 38.47 -6.48 -8.09
C PRO A 135 37.16 -6.90 -8.77
N VAL A 136 37.17 -6.89 -10.10
CA VAL A 136 36.06 -7.36 -10.94
C VAL A 136 36.59 -8.52 -11.78
N ALA A 137 36.24 -9.75 -11.41
CA ALA A 137 36.62 -10.96 -12.14
C ALA A 137 35.87 -11.07 -13.48
N ARG A 138 36.22 -12.05 -14.32
CA ARG A 138 35.51 -12.31 -15.59
C ARG A 138 34.04 -12.66 -15.34
N ASP A 139 33.81 -13.60 -14.44
CA ASP A 139 32.48 -14.11 -14.08
C ASP A 139 32.05 -13.56 -12.71
N PRO A 140 30.73 -13.35 -12.49
CA PRO A 140 30.23 -12.87 -11.20
C PRO A 140 30.57 -13.84 -10.07
N SER A 141 31.27 -13.33 -9.07
CA SER A 141 31.57 -14.04 -7.84
C SER A 141 30.31 -14.33 -7.03
N GLN A 142 30.41 -15.25 -6.08
CA GLN A 142 29.26 -15.68 -5.26
C GLN A 142 28.64 -14.53 -4.44
N TRP A 143 29.47 -13.65 -3.86
CA TRP A 143 28.97 -12.53 -3.06
C TRP A 143 28.28 -11.46 -3.93
N GLU A 144 28.70 -11.26 -5.18
CA GLU A 144 28.04 -10.35 -6.13
C GLU A 144 26.63 -10.87 -6.47
N GLN A 145 26.48 -12.18 -6.67
CA GLN A 145 25.19 -12.81 -6.93
C GLN A 145 24.26 -12.75 -5.71
N TYR A 146 24.77 -13.03 -4.50
CA TYR A 146 23.97 -12.89 -3.28
C TYR A 146 23.55 -11.45 -3.03
N THR A 147 24.47 -10.49 -3.18
CA THR A 147 24.17 -9.07 -3.04
C THR A 147 23.12 -8.63 -4.05
N ALA A 148 23.24 -9.02 -5.31
CA ALA A 148 22.26 -8.71 -6.35
C ALA A 148 20.88 -9.31 -6.05
N SER A 149 20.85 -10.53 -5.48
CA SER A 149 19.60 -11.18 -5.05
C SER A 149 18.94 -10.43 -3.90
N ILE A 150 19.70 -9.99 -2.90
CA ILE A 150 19.20 -9.17 -1.78
C ILE A 150 18.67 -7.83 -2.30
N LEU A 151 19.40 -7.17 -3.20
CA LEU A 151 18.98 -5.91 -3.81
C LEU A 151 17.64 -6.06 -4.52
N TYR A 152 17.48 -7.13 -5.30
CA TYR A 152 16.27 -7.37 -6.08
C TYR A 152 15.07 -7.83 -5.23
N PHE A 153 15.24 -8.82 -4.36
CA PHE A 153 14.12 -9.42 -3.63
C PHE A 153 13.75 -8.70 -2.33
N VAL A 154 14.66 -7.91 -1.76
CA VAL A 154 14.46 -7.28 -0.45
C VAL A 154 14.50 -5.76 -0.57
N ILE A 155 15.63 -5.21 -1.02
CA ILE A 155 15.84 -3.75 -0.97
C ILE A 155 14.91 -3.02 -1.94
N LEU A 156 14.78 -3.49 -3.18
CA LEU A 156 13.90 -2.88 -4.18
C LEU A 156 12.42 -2.91 -3.72
N PRO A 157 11.83 -4.04 -3.30
CA PRO A 157 10.48 -4.05 -2.74
C PRO A 157 10.29 -3.15 -1.53
N ILE A 158 11.24 -3.12 -0.58
CA ILE A 158 11.17 -2.23 0.59
C ILE A 158 11.19 -0.76 0.14
N PHE A 159 12.07 -0.40 -0.80
CA PHE A 159 12.15 0.95 -1.34
C PHE A 159 10.86 1.35 -2.06
N GLN A 160 10.29 0.45 -2.88
CA GLN A 160 9.02 0.66 -3.57
C GLN A 160 7.87 0.86 -2.58
N PHE A 161 7.72 -0.04 -1.60
CA PHE A 161 6.71 0.07 -0.55
C PHE A 161 6.87 1.34 0.29
N GLY A 162 8.08 1.67 0.71
CA GLY A 162 8.36 2.87 1.49
C GLY A 162 8.05 4.15 0.72
N SER A 163 8.44 4.20 -0.56
CA SER A 163 8.11 5.34 -1.44
C SER A 163 6.61 5.46 -1.67
N ALA A 164 5.90 4.33 -1.88
CA ALA A 164 4.46 4.31 -2.05
C ALA A 164 3.73 4.77 -0.78
N MET A 165 4.20 4.35 0.39
CA MET A 165 3.66 4.79 1.67
C MET A 165 3.80 6.30 1.85
N ILE A 166 4.99 6.86 1.60
CA ILE A 166 5.22 8.31 1.69
C ILE A 166 4.33 9.06 0.69
N LEU A 167 4.28 8.61 -0.55
CA LEU A 167 3.53 9.29 -1.62
C LEU A 167 2.02 9.22 -1.37
N ALA A 168 1.50 8.05 -1.03
CA ALA A 168 0.07 7.85 -0.75
C ALA A 168 -0.36 8.62 0.50
N ASP A 169 0.42 8.59 1.59
CA ASP A 169 0.11 9.34 2.81
C ASP A 169 0.15 10.85 2.56
N THR A 170 1.16 11.32 1.82
CA THR A 170 1.26 12.73 1.40
C THR A 170 0.03 13.15 0.58
N PHE A 171 -0.34 12.33 -0.41
CA PHE A 171 -1.51 12.59 -1.25
C PHE A 171 -2.80 12.60 -0.44
N GLN A 172 -2.99 11.62 0.45
CA GLN A 172 -4.15 11.52 1.34
C GLN A 172 -4.24 12.75 2.25
N TYR A 173 -3.14 13.13 2.89
CA TYR A 173 -3.07 14.27 3.80
C TYR A 173 -3.46 15.57 3.11
N PHE A 174 -2.83 15.89 1.98
CA PHE A 174 -3.10 17.16 1.28
C PHE A 174 -4.50 17.20 0.70
N THR A 175 -5.01 16.08 0.20
CA THR A 175 -6.36 16.01 -0.36
C THR A 175 -7.41 16.15 0.74
N HIS A 176 -7.27 15.40 1.82
CA HIS A 176 -8.14 15.51 3.00
C HIS A 176 -8.10 16.93 3.60
N ARG A 177 -6.91 17.53 3.72
CA ARG A 177 -6.76 18.92 4.16
C ARG A 177 -7.45 19.90 3.22
N ALA A 178 -7.40 19.68 1.90
CA ALA A 178 -8.09 20.52 0.94
C ALA A 178 -9.62 20.46 1.14
N PHE A 179 -10.17 19.26 1.41
CA PHE A 179 -11.58 19.07 1.75
C PHE A 179 -12.00 19.84 3.01
N HIS A 180 -11.14 19.91 4.02
CA HIS A 180 -11.40 20.68 5.24
C HIS A 180 -11.23 22.20 5.09
N VAL A 181 -10.20 22.65 4.36
CA VAL A 181 -9.89 24.08 4.27
C VAL A 181 -10.80 24.81 3.28
N ASN A 182 -11.19 24.16 2.19
CA ASN A 182 -12.09 24.74 1.21
C ASN A 182 -13.55 24.60 1.67
N LYS A 183 -14.20 25.72 2.00
CA LYS A 183 -15.59 25.75 2.49
C LYS A 183 -16.60 25.09 1.54
N TRP A 184 -16.37 25.14 0.23
CA TRP A 184 -17.27 24.51 -0.74
C TRP A 184 -17.10 22.99 -0.72
N LEU A 185 -15.86 22.50 -0.77
CA LEU A 185 -15.55 21.07 -0.68
C LEU A 185 -16.09 20.47 0.64
N TYR A 186 -15.88 21.17 1.75
CA TYR A 186 -16.39 20.75 3.05
C TYR A 186 -17.92 20.61 3.03
N ARG A 187 -18.65 21.68 2.70
CA ARG A 187 -20.12 21.73 2.84
C ARG A 187 -20.88 20.86 1.84
N ASN A 188 -20.30 20.56 0.68
CA ASN A 188 -21.02 19.86 -0.40
C ASN A 188 -20.51 18.43 -0.64
N ILE A 189 -19.30 18.09 -0.20
CA ILE A 189 -18.71 16.78 -0.46
C ILE A 189 -18.32 16.12 0.87
N HIS A 190 -17.41 16.74 1.62
CA HIS A 190 -16.82 16.12 2.81
C HIS A 190 -17.73 16.11 4.04
N TYR A 191 -18.83 16.86 4.03
CA TYR A 191 -19.80 16.87 5.14
C TYR A 191 -20.35 15.47 5.43
N LEU A 192 -20.45 14.61 4.40
CA LEU A 192 -20.97 13.26 4.53
C LEU A 192 -20.06 12.39 5.40
N HIS A 193 -18.74 12.53 5.22
CA HIS A 193 -17.73 11.84 6.04
C HIS A 193 -17.91 12.17 7.53
N HIS A 194 -18.16 13.45 7.85
CA HIS A 194 -18.36 13.96 9.22
C HIS A 194 -19.80 13.83 9.75
N ASP A 195 -20.69 13.11 9.06
CA ASP A 195 -22.08 12.91 9.50
C ASP A 195 -22.24 11.63 10.36
N ILE A 196 -21.15 10.85 10.49
CA ILE A 196 -20.94 9.80 11.50
C ILE A 196 -20.11 10.41 12.62
N TYR A 197 -20.71 10.57 13.80
CA TYR A 197 -20.06 11.15 14.97
C TYR A 197 -19.48 10.09 15.90
N VAL A 198 -20.06 8.89 15.91
CA VAL A 198 -19.57 7.75 16.67
C VAL A 198 -19.04 6.72 15.69
N PRO A 199 -17.71 6.64 15.50
CA PRO A 199 -17.14 5.76 14.49
C PRO A 199 -17.42 4.29 14.81
N PHE A 200 -17.77 3.54 13.78
CA PHE A 200 -17.83 2.08 13.79
C PHE A 200 -17.13 1.53 12.54
N ALA A 201 -16.62 0.30 12.61
CA ALA A 201 -15.60 -0.20 11.68
C ALA A 201 -15.92 -0.03 10.18
N TYR A 202 -17.12 -0.42 9.75
CA TYR A 202 -17.54 -0.27 8.34
C TYR A 202 -18.01 1.15 7.99
N GLY A 203 -18.13 2.05 8.96
CA GLY A 203 -18.35 3.49 8.76
C GLY A 203 -17.21 4.20 8.03
N ALA A 204 -16.02 3.59 7.97
CA ALA A 204 -14.82 4.20 7.39
C ALA A 204 -14.99 4.65 5.91
N PHE A 205 -15.91 4.03 5.17
CA PHE A 205 -16.16 4.31 3.74
C PHE A 205 -17.47 5.10 3.52
N TYR A 206 -18.00 5.76 4.55
CA TYR A 206 -19.16 6.63 4.40
C TYR A 206 -18.77 8.01 3.89
N ASN A 207 -18.40 8.07 2.62
CA ASN A 207 -17.89 9.27 1.98
C ASN A 207 -18.71 9.58 0.72
N HIS A 208 -18.67 10.84 0.30
CA HIS A 208 -19.34 11.24 -0.94
C HIS A 208 -18.56 10.68 -2.16
N PRO A 209 -19.19 10.20 -3.24
CA PRO A 209 -18.47 9.64 -4.39
C PRO A 209 -17.44 10.59 -5.01
N LEU A 210 -17.69 11.90 -5.00
CA LEU A 210 -16.75 12.93 -5.47
C LEU A 210 -15.53 13.16 -4.55
N GLU A 211 -15.50 12.54 -3.37
CA GLU A 211 -14.32 12.46 -2.51
C GLU A 211 -13.60 11.14 -2.74
N THR A 212 -14.33 10.05 -2.63
CA THR A 212 -13.81 8.69 -2.74
C THR A 212 -13.21 8.36 -4.10
N ILE A 213 -13.85 8.74 -5.20
CA ILE A 213 -13.35 8.36 -6.54
C ILE A 213 -11.99 9.03 -6.82
N PRO A 214 -11.83 10.36 -6.65
CA PRO A 214 -10.53 11.00 -6.81
C PRO A 214 -9.46 10.45 -5.87
N ILE A 215 -9.81 10.20 -4.60
CA ILE A 215 -8.85 9.77 -3.59
C ILE A 215 -8.50 8.28 -3.75
N ASP A 216 -9.48 7.41 -3.56
CA ASP A 216 -9.27 5.98 -3.38
C ASP A 216 -9.26 5.20 -4.70
N CYS A 217 -10.04 5.64 -5.70
CA CYS A 217 -10.13 4.92 -6.97
C CYS A 217 -9.10 5.36 -8.01
N ILE A 218 -8.58 6.59 -7.89
CA ILE A 218 -7.61 7.17 -8.83
C ILE A 218 -6.30 7.47 -8.12
N GLY A 219 -6.35 8.29 -7.08
CA GLY A 219 -5.16 8.80 -6.38
C GLY A 219 -4.28 7.70 -5.81
N LEU A 220 -4.86 6.81 -5.00
CA LEU A 220 -4.11 5.71 -4.39
C LEU A 220 -3.52 4.77 -5.47
N PRO A 221 -4.28 4.19 -6.42
CA PRO A 221 -3.70 3.38 -7.50
C PRO A 221 -2.62 4.08 -8.31
N LEU A 222 -2.78 5.38 -8.58
CA LEU A 222 -1.78 6.19 -9.27
C LEU A 222 -0.47 6.28 -8.46
N CYS A 223 -0.55 6.49 -7.15
CA CYS A 223 0.63 6.49 -6.29
C CYS A 223 1.37 5.14 -6.31
N LEU A 224 0.63 4.03 -6.23
CA LEU A 224 1.22 2.69 -6.27
C LEU A 224 1.87 2.41 -7.64
N HIS A 225 1.23 2.85 -8.72
CA HIS A 225 1.75 2.73 -10.08
C HIS A 225 3.04 3.55 -10.28
N ILE A 226 3.08 4.81 -9.82
CA ILE A 226 4.27 5.68 -9.88
C ILE A 226 5.45 5.01 -9.16
N CYS A 227 5.20 4.40 -8.01
CA CYS A 227 6.21 3.67 -7.23
C CYS A 227 6.54 2.27 -7.78
N ARG A 228 5.95 1.88 -8.92
CA ARG A 228 6.21 0.63 -9.63
C ARG A 228 5.93 -0.63 -8.81
N LEU A 229 4.92 -0.59 -7.93
CA LEU A 229 4.48 -1.80 -7.24
C LEU A 229 3.86 -2.77 -8.25
N SER A 230 4.27 -4.04 -8.19
CA SER A 230 3.61 -5.13 -8.90
C SER A 230 2.18 -5.33 -8.38
N ASN A 231 1.34 -6.02 -9.14
CA ASN A 231 -0.05 -6.30 -8.74
C ASN A 231 -0.15 -6.97 -7.35
N ARG A 232 0.77 -7.87 -7.01
CA ARG A 232 0.83 -8.51 -5.68
C ARG A 232 1.22 -7.52 -4.58
N GLN A 233 2.21 -6.67 -4.84
CA GLN A 233 2.63 -5.63 -3.88
C GLN A 233 1.51 -4.61 -3.67
N SER A 234 0.83 -4.18 -4.74
CA SER A 234 -0.31 -3.27 -4.66
C SER A 234 -1.50 -3.88 -3.92
N ALA A 235 -1.79 -5.17 -4.12
CA ALA A 235 -2.82 -5.89 -3.35
C ALA A 235 -2.48 -5.96 -1.85
N LEU A 236 -1.23 -6.26 -1.51
CA LEU A 236 -0.77 -6.27 -0.12
C LEU A 236 -0.79 -4.86 0.49
N PHE A 237 -0.36 -3.84 -0.24
CA PHE A 237 -0.42 -2.45 0.21
C PHE A 237 -1.86 -2.04 0.48
N GLY A 238 -2.77 -2.29 -0.47
CA GLY A 238 -4.20 -2.00 -0.32
C GLY A 238 -4.83 -2.76 0.85
N ALA A 239 -4.43 -4.01 1.10
CA ALA A 239 -4.88 -4.77 2.27
C ALA A 239 -4.45 -4.09 3.59
N ILE A 240 -3.19 -3.70 3.71
CA ILE A 240 -2.68 -3.01 4.91
C ILE A 240 -3.36 -1.65 5.07
N TRP A 241 -3.54 -0.90 3.99
CA TRP A 241 -4.24 0.38 3.97
C TRP A 241 -5.68 0.24 4.45
N THR A 242 -6.45 -0.69 3.89
CA THR A 242 -7.83 -0.95 4.32
C THR A 242 -7.91 -1.42 5.76
N PHE A 243 -7.00 -2.31 6.19
CA PHE A 243 -6.94 -2.74 7.59
C PHE A 243 -6.78 -1.52 8.51
N LYS A 244 -5.81 -0.65 8.21
CA LYS A 244 -5.57 0.59 8.97
C LYS A 244 -6.82 1.47 8.99
N THR A 245 -7.42 1.75 7.84
CA THR A 245 -8.62 2.59 7.72
C THR A 245 -9.79 2.05 8.52
N VAL A 246 -10.09 0.75 8.44
CA VAL A 246 -11.21 0.14 9.18
C VAL A 246 -10.94 0.12 10.69
N VAL A 247 -9.70 -0.18 11.10
CA VAL A 247 -9.30 -0.21 12.51
C VAL A 247 -9.30 1.19 13.12
N ASP A 248 -8.90 2.22 12.39
CA ASP A 248 -8.96 3.61 12.87
C ASP A 248 -10.39 4.06 13.18
N HIS A 249 -11.38 3.55 12.43
CA HIS A 249 -12.79 3.88 12.60
C HIS A 249 -13.56 2.84 13.41
N CYS A 250 -12.89 1.86 14.03
CA CYS A 250 -13.62 0.73 14.63
C CYS A 250 -14.41 1.08 15.90
N GLY A 251 -14.15 2.21 16.53
CA GLY A 251 -14.77 2.62 17.80
C GLY A 251 -14.19 1.91 19.03
N TYR A 252 -13.08 1.17 18.86
CA TYR A 252 -12.36 0.47 19.93
C TYR A 252 -10.91 0.93 20.02
N SER A 253 -10.49 1.34 21.22
CA SER A 253 -9.09 1.71 21.50
C SER A 253 -8.38 0.57 22.21
N PHE A 254 -7.84 -0.39 21.45
CA PHE A 254 -7.01 -1.46 22.00
C PHE A 254 -5.59 -0.98 22.32
N ASP A 255 -5.08 -1.36 23.49
CA ASP A 255 -3.70 -1.05 23.91
C ASP A 255 -2.65 -1.67 22.98
N TRP A 256 -2.98 -2.82 22.38
CA TRP A 256 -2.12 -3.60 21.49
C TRP A 256 -2.42 -3.36 20.00
N ASN A 257 -3.20 -2.33 19.66
CA ASN A 257 -3.45 -1.99 18.25
C ASN A 257 -2.10 -1.69 17.55
N PRO A 258 -1.70 -2.46 16.53
CA PRO A 258 -0.42 -2.26 15.85
C PRO A 258 -0.33 -0.88 15.18
N CYS A 259 -1.46 -0.25 14.84
CA CYS A 259 -1.50 1.09 14.28
C CYS A 259 -0.99 2.15 15.27
N ASN A 260 -1.13 1.90 16.58
CA ASN A 260 -0.65 2.81 17.63
C ASN A 260 0.88 2.81 17.78
N ILE A 261 1.59 1.81 17.22
CA ILE A 261 3.06 1.75 17.23
C ILE A 261 3.64 2.84 16.31
N ILE A 262 3.00 3.08 15.17
CA ILE A 262 3.43 4.06 14.18
C ILE A 262 2.78 5.43 14.44
N CYS A 263 1.47 5.43 14.71
CA CYS A 263 0.68 6.64 14.97
C CYS A 263 0.01 6.54 16.34
N SER A 264 0.65 7.11 17.37
CA SER A 264 0.09 7.12 18.73
C SER A 264 -1.32 7.70 18.73
N LYS A 265 -2.26 7.02 19.38
CA LYS A 265 -3.68 7.42 19.53
C LYS A 265 -4.44 7.56 18.21
N SER A 266 -4.09 6.78 17.19
CA SER A 266 -4.71 6.85 15.86
C SER A 266 -6.25 6.75 15.90
N VAL A 267 -6.80 5.80 16.68
CA VAL A 267 -8.26 5.63 16.81
C VAL A 267 -8.91 6.83 17.49
N GLN A 268 -8.30 7.35 18.57
CA GLN A 268 -8.82 8.51 19.30
C GLN A 268 -8.84 9.77 18.43
N PHE A 269 -7.91 9.91 17.49
CA PHE A 269 -7.93 11.02 16.54
C PHE A 269 -9.16 10.98 15.62
N HIS A 270 -9.58 9.78 15.19
CA HIS A 270 -10.76 9.59 14.33
C HIS A 270 -12.09 9.60 15.11
N ASP A 271 -12.03 9.56 16.43
CA ASP A 271 -13.16 9.69 17.35
C ASP A 271 -13.52 11.15 17.68
N LEU A 272 -12.60 12.09 17.45
CA LEU A 272 -12.74 13.52 17.79
C LEU A 272 -13.45 14.36 16.71
N GLN A 273 -14.11 13.73 15.74
CA GLN A 273 -14.79 14.42 14.63
C GLN A 273 -16.07 15.16 15.09
#